data_AF-A0A946YIC5-F1
#
_entry.id   AF-A0A946YIC5-F1
#
_cell.length_a   1.000
_cell.length_b   1.000
_cell.length_c   1.000
_cell.angle_alpha   90.00
_cell.angle_beta   90.00
_cell.angle_gamma   90.00
#
_symmetry.space_group_name_H-M   'P 1'
#
loop_
_entity.id
_entity.type
_entity.pdbx_description
1 polymer ?
#
loop_
_entity_poly.entity_id
_entity_poly.type
_entity_poly.pdbx_seq_one_letter_code
_entity_poly.pdbx_strand_id
1 'polypeptide(L)'
;MNDAELQTIARGQDSALVVNKVLRNTYMLLSMTLFFSAITAVTTMMLQVSQGVGLVLLIGGFISSFVVQAKARSSAGLIWVFVFAGLMGGALGPVISAYVAAYGNGSAIVAQALGGTALIFLTLSGYVLATGKNFSYLGGFLTTGLIVALVAIVANIFLQIPALSLAISSAVILIMSGYI
;
A
#
# COMPACT_ATOMS: atom_id res chain seq x y z
N MET A 1 40.76 -4.66 28.19
CA MET A 1 39.47 -4.31 27.56
C MET A 1 39.37 -2.81 27.66
N ASN A 2 39.48 -2.11 26.53
CA ASN A 2 39.61 -0.65 26.50
C ASN A 2 38.22 0.00 26.59
N ASP A 3 38.09 1.12 27.31
CA ASP A 3 36.83 1.86 27.47
C ASP A 3 36.21 2.29 26.13
N ALA A 4 37.03 2.42 25.09
CA ALA A 4 36.61 2.69 23.72
C ALA A 4 35.78 1.55 23.10
N GLU A 5 36.05 0.28 23.44
CA GLU A 5 35.26 -0.86 22.96
C GLU A 5 33.91 -0.97 23.70
N LEU A 6 33.88 -0.61 24.98
CA LEU A 6 32.63 -0.56 25.75
C LEU A 6 31.71 0.57 25.25
N GLN A 7 32.28 1.71 24.86
CA GLN A 7 31.53 2.83 24.29
C GLN A 7 31.00 2.54 22.87
N THR A 8 31.75 1.82 22.03
CA THR A 8 31.27 1.43 20.68
C THR A 8 30.17 0.38 20.75
N ILE A 9 30.25 -0.59 21.66
CA ILE A 9 29.21 -1.61 21.87
C ILE A 9 27.93 -0.98 22.44
N ALA A 10 28.04 -0.09 23.44
CA ALA A 10 26.88 0.61 24.01
C ALA A 10 26.15 1.48 22.97
N ARG A 11 26.90 2.22 22.14
CA ARG A 11 26.34 3.07 21.08
C ARG A 11 25.67 2.27 19.95
N GLY A 12 26.21 1.09 19.65
CA GLY A 12 25.61 0.14 18.71
C GLY A 12 24.28 -0.43 19.20
N GLN A 13 24.18 -0.75 20.49
CA GLN A 13 22.95 -1.22 21.12
C GLN A 13 21.86 -0.14 21.12
N ASP A 14 22.19 1.10 21.49
CA ASP A 14 21.23 2.22 21.45
C ASP A 14 20.69 2.47 20.03
N SER A 15 21.56 2.40 19.03
CA SER A 15 21.17 2.59 17.62
C SER A 15 20.23 1.49 17.13
N ALA A 16 20.49 0.23 17.48
CA ALA A 16 19.62 -0.90 17.13
C ALA A 16 18.25 -0.81 17.83
N LEU A 17 18.22 -0.38 19.10
CA LEU A 17 16.97 -0.19 19.86
C LEU A 17 16.10 0.94 19.27
N VAL A 18 16.72 2.04 18.82
CA VAL A 18 16.01 3.14 18.15
C VAL A 18 15.43 2.70 16.81
N VAL A 19 16.20 1.99 15.98
CA VAL A 19 15.72 1.49 14.67
C VAL A 19 14.52 0.55 14.85
N ASN A 20 14.61 -0.42 15.76
CA ASN A 20 13.51 -1.35 16.04
C ASN A 20 12.25 -0.62 16.54
N LYS A 21 12.42 0.43 17.37
CA LYS A 21 11.32 1.26 17.84
C LYS A 21 10.60 2.00 16.71
N VAL A 22 11.34 2.60 15.77
CA VAL A 22 10.76 3.29 14.62
C VAL A 22 10.04 2.31 13.70
N LEU A 23 10.67 1.17 13.38
CA LEU A 23 10.05 0.14 12.54
C LEU A 23 8.75 -0.36 13.17
N ARG A 24 8.77 -0.76 14.44
CA ARG A 24 7.57 -1.19 15.16
C ARG A 24 6.45 -0.16 15.08
N ASN A 25 6.77 1.12 15.28
CA ASN A 25 5.78 2.19 15.20
C ASN A 25 5.24 2.39 13.77
N THR A 26 6.09 2.28 12.75
CA THR A 26 5.68 2.33 11.34
C THR A 26 4.75 1.18 10.98
N TYR A 27 5.06 -0.07 11.36
CA TYR A 27 4.17 -1.21 11.11
C TYR A 27 2.88 -1.15 11.92
N MET A 28 2.93 -0.67 13.17
CA MET A 28 1.71 -0.44 13.96
C MET A 28 0.83 0.59 13.30
N LEU A 29 1.40 1.70 12.82
CA LEU A 29 0.63 2.72 12.15
C LEU A 29 0.03 2.21 10.84
N LEU A 30 0.82 1.49 10.04
CA LEU A 30 0.35 0.89 8.79
C LEU A 30 -0.77 -0.13 9.02
N SER A 31 -0.65 -1.00 10.03
CA SER A 31 -1.70 -1.99 10.31
C SER A 31 -2.98 -1.32 10.81
N MET A 32 -2.88 -0.27 11.64
CA MET A 32 -4.04 0.52 12.06
C MET A 32 -4.72 1.21 10.88
N THR A 33 -3.97 1.77 9.94
CA THR A 33 -4.55 2.45 8.76
C THR A 33 -5.19 1.45 7.79
N LEU A 34 -4.58 0.29 7.59
CA LEU A 34 -5.18 -0.81 6.81
C LEU A 34 -6.46 -1.34 7.44
N PHE A 35 -6.46 -1.56 8.76
CA PHE A 35 -7.66 -2.02 9.49
C PHE A 35 -8.80 -0.99 9.40
N PHE A 36 -8.47 0.29 9.60
CA PHE A 36 -9.44 1.38 9.45
C PHE A 36 -10.00 1.49 8.02
N SER A 37 -9.14 1.34 7.01
CA SER A 37 -9.54 1.31 5.61
C SER A 37 -10.46 0.12 5.30
N ALA A 38 -10.17 -1.06 5.83
CA ALA A 38 -11.00 -2.25 5.68
C ALA A 38 -12.40 -2.08 6.31
N ILE A 39 -12.49 -1.52 7.51
CA ILE A 39 -13.80 -1.20 8.13
C ILE A 39 -14.57 -0.22 7.25
N THR A 40 -13.92 0.84 6.77
CA THR A 40 -14.58 1.84 5.93
C THR A 40 -15.07 1.23 4.61
N ALA A 41 -14.27 0.36 3.98
CA ALA A 41 -14.68 -0.39 2.79
C ALA A 41 -15.92 -1.25 3.07
N VAL A 42 -15.92 -2.04 4.15
CA VAL A 42 -17.07 -2.88 4.52
C VAL A 42 -18.32 -2.04 4.82
N THR A 43 -18.20 -0.94 5.55
CA THR A 43 -19.35 -0.06 5.84
C THR A 43 -19.96 0.52 4.56
N THR A 44 -19.14 0.97 3.61
CA THR A 44 -19.63 1.48 2.32
C THR A 44 -20.24 0.40 1.43
N MET A 45 -19.78 -0.85 1.53
CA MET A 45 -20.44 -2.00 0.91
C MET A 45 -21.82 -2.26 1.52
N MET A 46 -21.93 -2.26 2.85
CA MET A 46 -23.19 -2.48 3.56
C MET A 46 -24.23 -1.40 3.27
N LEU A 47 -23.78 -0.14 3.13
CA LEU A 47 -24.62 0.99 2.79
C LEU A 47 -25.00 1.06 1.31
N GLN A 48 -24.54 0.10 0.48
CA GLN A 48 -24.74 0.07 -0.98
C GLN A 48 -24.50 1.44 -1.63
N VAL A 49 -23.40 2.07 -1.23
CA VAL A 49 -23.05 3.41 -1.67
C VAL A 49 -22.93 3.42 -3.19
N SER A 50 -23.69 4.30 -3.86
CA SER A 50 -23.67 4.44 -5.31
C SER A 50 -22.25 4.71 -5.83
N GLN A 51 -21.93 4.20 -7.01
CA GLN A 51 -20.65 4.42 -7.69
C GLN A 51 -20.26 5.92 -7.75
N GLY A 52 -21.25 6.81 -7.83
CA GLY A 52 -21.04 8.26 -7.83
C GLY A 52 -20.45 8.79 -6.53
N VAL A 53 -20.86 8.26 -5.38
CA VAL A 53 -20.28 8.64 -4.08
C VAL A 53 -18.89 8.00 -3.91
N GLY A 54 -18.67 6.80 -4.45
CA GLY A 54 -17.33 6.20 -4.54
C GLY A 54 -16.32 7.09 -5.29
N LEU A 55 -16.76 7.71 -6.39
CA LEU A 55 -15.95 8.70 -7.13
C LEU A 55 -15.66 9.96 -6.31
N VAL A 56 -16.64 10.48 -5.58
CA VAL A 56 -16.43 11.65 -4.69
C VAL A 56 -15.44 11.32 -3.57
N LEU A 57 -15.54 10.12 -2.99
CA LEU A 57 -14.59 9.64 -1.98
C LEU A 57 -13.18 9.48 -2.55
N LEU A 58 -13.06 9.00 -3.79
CA LEU A 58 -11.78 8.90 -4.50
C LEU A 58 -11.14 10.28 -4.72
N ILE A 59 -11.94 11.25 -5.17
CA ILE A 59 -11.49 12.64 -5.36
C ILE A 59 -11.07 13.24 -4.00
N GLY A 60 -11.86 13.02 -2.95
CA GLY A 60 -11.51 13.42 -1.59
C GLY A 60 -10.22 12.77 -1.10
N GLY A 61 -9.99 11.49 -1.42
CA GLY A 61 -8.74 10.77 -1.19
C GLY A 61 -7.55 11.42 -1.90
N PHE A 62 -7.71 11.76 -3.18
CA PHE A 62 -6.67 12.46 -3.94
C PHE A 62 -6.34 13.83 -3.35
N ILE A 63 -7.34 14.62 -2.97
CA ILE A 63 -7.14 15.94 -2.36
C ILE A 63 -6.45 15.80 -0.99
N SER A 64 -6.91 14.85 -0.17
CA SER A 64 -6.30 14.61 1.14
C SER A 64 -4.86 14.12 1.06
N SER A 65 -4.44 13.45 -0.02
CA SER A 65 -3.04 13.09 -0.26
C SER A 65 -2.10 14.31 -0.25
N PHE A 66 -2.50 15.41 -0.89
CA PHE A 66 -1.71 16.65 -0.86
C PHE A 66 -1.60 17.22 0.56
N VAL A 67 -2.68 17.14 1.35
CA VAL A 67 -2.69 17.62 2.74
C VAL A 67 -1.84 16.73 3.65
N VAL A 68 -1.89 15.41 3.45
CA VAL A 68 -1.02 14.44 4.15
C VAL A 68 0.44 14.75 3.88
N GLN A 69 0.82 14.96 2.61
CA GLN A 69 2.19 15.31 2.25
C GLN A 69 2.61 16.65 2.85
N ALA A 70 1.73 17.67 2.82
CA ALA A 70 2.00 18.98 3.42
C ALA A 70 2.12 18.94 4.96
N LYS A 71 1.43 18.01 5.63
CA LYS A 71 1.43 17.85 7.10
C LYS A 71 2.24 16.66 7.60
N ALA A 72 3.05 16.02 6.75
CA ALA A 72 3.77 14.78 7.05
C ALA A 72 4.74 14.89 8.25
N ARG A 73 5.29 16.08 8.50
CA ARG A 73 6.23 16.33 9.62
C ARG A 73 5.53 16.78 10.92
N SER A 74 4.21 16.83 10.95
CA SER A 74 3.41 17.30 12.09
C SER A 74 2.61 16.16 12.71
N SER A 75 2.35 16.24 14.02
CA SER A 75 1.43 15.31 14.72
C SER A 75 0.02 15.33 14.11
N ALA A 76 -0.40 16.44 13.52
CA ALA A 76 -1.65 16.54 12.77
C ALA A 76 -1.67 15.65 11.51
N GLY A 77 -0.49 15.32 10.95
CA GLY A 77 -0.36 14.41 9.80
C GLY A 77 -0.92 13.03 10.08
N LEU A 78 -0.84 12.55 11.33
CA LEU A 78 -1.39 11.25 11.73
C LEU A 78 -2.91 11.18 11.48
N ILE A 79 -3.65 12.22 11.88
CA ILE A 79 -5.10 12.29 11.67
C ILE A 79 -5.41 12.32 10.18
N TRP A 80 -4.66 13.10 9.40
CA TRP A 80 -4.84 13.17 7.95
C TRP A 80 -4.57 11.85 7.23
N VAL A 81 -3.63 11.03 7.72
CA VAL A 81 -3.40 9.69 7.18
C VAL A 81 -4.62 8.78 7.40
N PHE A 82 -5.27 8.84 8.57
CA PHE A 82 -6.52 8.10 8.79
C PHE A 82 -7.67 8.63 7.93
N VAL A 83 -7.81 9.95 7.78
CA VAL A 83 -8.81 10.53 6.88
C VAL A 83 -8.58 10.06 5.44
N PHE A 84 -7.35 10.15 4.95
CA PHE A 84 -6.97 9.63 3.63
C PHE A 84 -7.27 8.13 3.49
N ALA A 85 -6.89 7.32 4.48
CA ALA A 85 -7.13 5.88 4.47
C ALA A 85 -8.63 5.55 4.48
N GLY A 86 -9.46 6.27 5.23
CA GLY A 86 -10.90 6.10 5.25
C GLY A 86 -11.56 6.50 3.93
N LEU A 87 -11.15 7.63 3.34
CA LEU A 87 -11.67 8.07 2.05
C LEU A 87 -11.30 7.07 0.94
N MET A 88 -10.05 6.60 0.91
CA MET A 88 -9.62 5.59 -0.05
C MET A 88 -10.29 4.23 0.20
N GLY A 89 -10.40 3.80 1.46
CA GLY A 89 -11.12 2.56 1.81
C GLY A 89 -12.59 2.61 1.44
N GLY A 90 -13.27 3.72 1.71
CA GLY A 90 -14.66 3.94 1.32
C GLY A 90 -14.85 4.01 -0.20
N ALA A 91 -13.89 4.56 -0.94
CA ALA A 91 -13.92 4.55 -2.40
C ALA A 91 -13.79 3.13 -2.98
N LEU A 92 -13.09 2.21 -2.28
CA LEU A 92 -12.98 0.81 -2.68
C LEU A 92 -14.26 0.01 -2.47
N GLY A 93 -15.14 0.39 -1.53
CA GLY A 93 -16.36 -0.36 -1.23
C GLY A 93 -17.25 -0.60 -2.45
N PRO A 94 -17.66 0.43 -3.22
CA PRO A 94 -18.43 0.25 -4.44
C PRO A 94 -17.73 -0.60 -5.50
N VAL A 95 -16.39 -0.49 -5.61
CA VAL A 95 -15.60 -1.33 -6.52
C VAL A 95 -15.69 -2.80 -6.10
N ILE A 96 -15.49 -3.09 -4.82
CA ILE A 96 -15.59 -4.44 -4.27
C ILE A 96 -17.01 -5.00 -4.46
N SER A 97 -18.05 -4.20 -4.19
CA SER A 97 -19.45 -4.60 -4.42
C SER A 97 -19.72 -4.95 -5.87
N ALA A 98 -19.14 -4.22 -6.83
CA ALA A 98 -19.26 -4.55 -8.25
C ALA A 98 -18.65 -5.91 -8.59
N TYR A 99 -17.47 -6.25 -8.04
CA TYR A 99 -16.85 -7.57 -8.23
C TYR A 99 -17.62 -8.70 -7.54
N VAL A 100 -18.18 -8.46 -6.36
CA VAL A 100 -19.01 -9.45 -5.65
C VAL A 100 -20.33 -9.71 -6.39
N ALA A 101 -20.93 -8.68 -6.98
CA ALA A 101 -22.18 -8.81 -7.74
C ALA A 101 -21.97 -9.42 -9.15
N ALA A 102 -20.82 -9.16 -9.78
CA ALA A 102 -20.54 -9.64 -11.14
C ALA A 102 -20.15 -11.11 -11.22
N TYR A 103 -19.60 -11.69 -10.13
CA TYR A 103 -19.08 -13.06 -10.12
C TYR A 103 -19.69 -13.87 -8.97
N GLY A 104 -20.16 -15.09 -9.25
CA GLY A 104 -20.73 -16.00 -8.24
C GLY A 104 -19.75 -16.39 -7.11
N ASN A 105 -18.44 -16.21 -7.32
CA ASN A 105 -17.37 -16.41 -6.35
C ASN A 105 -16.63 -15.09 -5.98
N GLY A 106 -17.25 -13.92 -6.22
CA GLY A 106 -16.58 -12.63 -6.09
C GLY A 106 -16.03 -12.32 -4.69
N SER A 107 -16.68 -12.80 -3.62
CA SER A 107 -16.17 -12.66 -2.25
C SER A 107 -14.84 -13.41 -2.03
N ALA A 108 -14.71 -14.61 -2.62
CA ALA A 108 -13.48 -15.39 -2.57
C ALA A 108 -12.36 -14.72 -3.36
N ILE A 109 -12.66 -14.13 -4.53
CA ILE A 109 -11.69 -13.38 -5.33
C ILE A 109 -11.14 -12.19 -4.53
N VAL A 110 -12.01 -11.42 -3.88
CA VAL A 110 -11.61 -10.26 -3.08
C VAL A 110 -10.76 -10.70 -1.87
N ALA A 111 -11.18 -11.76 -1.17
CA ALA A 111 -10.41 -12.30 -0.05
C ALA A 111 -9.03 -12.82 -0.47
N GLN A 112 -8.94 -13.49 -1.64
CA GLN A 112 -7.67 -13.95 -2.20
C GLN A 112 -6.78 -12.79 -2.64
N ALA A 113 -7.34 -11.74 -3.25
CA ALA A 113 -6.60 -10.55 -3.63
C ALA A 113 -6.02 -9.84 -2.39
N LEU A 114 -6.85 -9.60 -1.38
CA LEU A 114 -6.43 -8.99 -0.11
C LEU A 114 -5.36 -9.84 0.59
N GLY A 115 -5.61 -11.14 0.72
CA GLY A 115 -4.67 -12.08 1.36
C GLY A 115 -3.36 -12.21 0.59
N GLY A 116 -3.40 -12.24 -0.75
CA GLY A 116 -2.24 -12.28 -1.61
C GLY A 116 -1.36 -11.05 -1.46
N THR A 117 -1.95 -9.85 -1.49
CA THR A 117 -1.20 -8.60 -1.25
C THR A 117 -0.64 -8.54 0.17
N ALA A 118 -1.39 -8.96 1.18
CA ALA A 118 -0.91 -9.01 2.56
C ALA A 118 0.28 -9.97 2.71
N LEU A 119 0.22 -11.14 2.08
CA LEU A 119 1.32 -12.11 2.07
C LEU A 119 2.56 -11.53 1.40
N ILE A 120 2.42 -10.98 0.18
CA ILE A 120 3.54 -10.34 -0.55
C ILE A 120 4.17 -9.23 0.31
N PHE A 121 3.35 -8.36 0.87
CA PHE A 121 3.81 -7.25 1.71
C PHE A 121 4.58 -7.76 2.92
N LEU A 122 4.01 -8.67 3.71
CA LEU A 122 4.66 -9.18 4.92
C LEU A 122 5.94 -9.97 4.60
N THR A 123 5.95 -10.76 3.52
CA THR A 123 7.11 -11.53 3.10
C THR A 123 8.25 -10.64 2.63
N LEU A 124 8.00 -9.70 1.73
CA LEU A 124 9.06 -8.83 1.19
C LEU A 124 9.57 -7.85 2.25
N SER A 125 8.65 -7.27 3.02
CA SER A 125 9.01 -6.35 4.09
C SER A 125 9.85 -7.06 5.17
N GLY A 126 9.49 -8.30 5.54
CA GLY A 126 10.31 -9.15 6.41
C GLY A 126 11.67 -9.51 5.80
N TYR A 127 11.73 -9.83 4.51
CA TYR A 127 12.97 -10.16 3.81
C TYR A 127 13.97 -9.00 3.79
N VAL A 128 13.52 -7.79 3.46
CA VAL A 128 14.38 -6.59 3.45
C VAL A 128 14.90 -6.29 4.85
N LEU A 129 14.06 -6.38 5.87
CA LEU A 129 14.47 -6.15 7.26
C LEU A 129 15.45 -7.21 7.78
N ALA A 130 15.26 -8.48 7.44
CA ALA A 130 16.14 -9.56 7.86
C ALA A 130 17.49 -9.55 7.12
N THR A 131 17.50 -9.16 5.84
CA THR A 131 18.73 -9.16 5.02
C THR A 131 19.51 -7.85 5.09
N GLY A 132 18.88 -6.74 5.47
CA GLY A 132 19.52 -5.42 5.57
C GLY A 132 20.14 -4.92 4.25
N LYS A 133 19.72 -5.48 3.11
CA LYS A 133 20.29 -5.13 1.80
C LYS A 133 19.74 -3.80 1.31
N ASN A 134 20.62 -2.98 0.74
CA ASN A 134 20.25 -1.73 0.10
C ASN A 134 19.84 -1.96 -1.36
N PHE A 135 18.56 -1.81 -1.68
CA PHE A 135 18.02 -1.98 -3.04
C PHE A 135 17.93 -0.67 -3.84
N SER A 136 18.60 0.40 -3.40
CA SER A 136 18.54 1.72 -4.05
C SER A 136 18.90 1.69 -5.55
N TYR A 137 19.78 0.77 -5.97
CA TYR A 137 20.14 0.55 -7.37
C TYR A 137 18.96 0.13 -8.26
N LEU A 138 17.93 -0.50 -7.70
CA LEU A 138 16.76 -0.98 -8.43
C LEU A 138 15.72 0.14 -8.68
N GLY A 139 15.83 1.28 -7.99
CA GLY A 139 14.84 2.36 -8.07
C GLY A 139 14.64 2.91 -9.48
N GLY A 140 15.72 3.11 -10.24
CA GLY A 140 15.63 3.58 -11.63
C GLY A 140 14.96 2.56 -12.57
N PHE A 141 15.22 1.27 -12.36
CA PHE A 141 14.57 0.19 -13.12
C PHE A 141 13.08 0.11 -12.80
N LEU A 142 12.69 0.18 -11.52
CA LEU A 142 11.29 0.13 -11.09
C LEU A 142 10.48 1.31 -11.63
N THR A 143 11.03 2.53 -11.58
CA THR A 143 10.35 3.71 -12.12
C THR A 143 10.19 3.63 -13.62
N THR A 144 11.20 3.14 -14.35
CA THR A 144 11.09 2.91 -15.79
C THR A 144 10.04 1.85 -16.10
N GLY A 145 10.04 0.73 -15.35
CA GLY A 145 9.04 -0.32 -15.49
C GLY A 145 7.61 0.17 -15.22
N LEU A 146 7.42 1.05 -14.24
CA LEU A 146 6.12 1.66 -13.93
C LEU A 146 5.62 2.53 -15.10
N ILE A 147 6.50 3.33 -15.71
CA ILE A 147 6.16 4.14 -16.89
C ILE A 147 5.75 3.24 -18.06
N VAL A 148 6.50 2.16 -18.31
CA VAL A 148 6.16 1.18 -19.36
C VAL A 148 4.81 0.53 -19.08
N ALA A 149 4.53 0.15 -17.84
CA ALA A 149 3.24 -0.42 -17.45
C ALA A 149 2.09 0.57 -17.67
N LEU A 150 2.27 1.86 -17.38
CA LEU A 150 1.28 2.90 -17.67
C LEU A 150 1.00 3.04 -19.16
N VAL A 151 2.03 3.04 -20.00
CA VAL A 151 1.86 3.06 -21.46
C VAL A 151 1.11 1.82 -21.94
N ALA A 152 1.42 0.65 -21.39
CA ALA A 152 0.74 -0.60 -21.72
C ALA A 152 -0.75 -0.57 -21.30
N ILE A 153 -1.08 0.02 -20.15
CA ILE A 153 -2.46 0.25 -19.71
C ILE A 153 -3.21 1.10 -20.73
N VAL A 154 -2.62 2.23 -21.16
CA VAL A 154 -3.24 3.11 -22.18
C VAL A 154 -3.42 2.39 -23.51
N ALA A 155 -2.42 1.63 -23.97
CA ALA A 155 -2.53 0.83 -25.19
C ALA A 155 -3.63 -0.25 -25.09
N ASN A 156 -3.77 -0.89 -23.93
CA ASN A 156 -4.77 -1.93 -23.71
C ASN A 156 -6.22 -1.40 -23.74
N ILE A 157 -6.45 -0.11 -23.47
CA ILE A 157 -7.77 0.51 -23.61
C ILE A 157 -8.26 0.45 -25.08
N PHE A 158 -7.35 0.63 -26.05
CA PHE A 158 -7.67 0.58 -27.48
C PHE A 158 -7.62 -0.84 -28.07
N LEU A 159 -6.70 -1.68 -27.59
CA LEU A 159 -6.49 -3.03 -28.11
C LEU A 159 -7.47 -4.06 -27.53
N GLN A 160 -7.93 -3.86 -26.28
CA GLN A 160 -8.87 -4.74 -25.57
C GLN A 160 -8.51 -6.24 -25.61
N ILE A 161 -7.23 -6.58 -25.58
CA ILE A 161 -6.76 -7.97 -25.63
C ILE A 161 -6.76 -8.57 -24.21
N PRO A 162 -7.54 -9.64 -23.93
CA PRO A 162 -7.62 -10.21 -22.58
C PRO A 162 -6.27 -10.70 -22.03
N ALA A 163 -5.43 -11.29 -22.88
CA ALA A 163 -4.09 -11.76 -22.50
C ALA A 163 -3.16 -10.59 -22.08
N LEU A 164 -3.29 -9.44 -22.73
CA LEU A 164 -2.52 -8.24 -22.41
C LEU A 164 -2.91 -7.68 -21.03
N SER A 165 -4.21 -7.68 -20.70
CA SER A 165 -4.71 -7.25 -19.38
C SER A 165 -4.13 -8.08 -18.22
N LEU A 166 -4.05 -9.41 -18.40
CA LEU A 166 -3.44 -10.31 -17.40
C LEU A 166 -1.93 -10.06 -17.26
N ALA A 167 -1.23 -9.88 -18.37
CA ALA A 167 0.20 -9.57 -18.37
C ALA A 167 0.50 -8.22 -17.70
N ILE A 168 -0.33 -7.19 -17.95
CA ILE A 168 -0.22 -5.89 -17.29
C ILE A 168 -0.45 -6.04 -15.79
N SER A 169 -1.49 -6.78 -15.39
CA SER A 169 -1.81 -6.98 -13.97
C SER A 169 -0.68 -7.67 -13.22
N SER A 170 -0.09 -8.72 -13.78
CA SER A 170 1.06 -9.42 -13.17
C SER A 170 2.31 -8.55 -13.13
N ALA A 171 2.60 -7.78 -14.20
CA ALA A 171 3.71 -6.85 -14.24
C ALA A 171 3.59 -5.75 -13.17
N VAL A 172 2.38 -5.19 -13.00
CA VAL A 172 2.11 -4.16 -11.98
C VAL A 172 2.27 -4.73 -10.57
N ILE A 173 1.78 -5.94 -10.30
CA ILE A 173 1.99 -6.61 -9.01
C ILE A 173 3.48 -6.78 -8.72
N LEU A 174 4.28 -7.20 -9.70
CA LEU A 174 5.73 -7.35 -9.57
C LEU A 174 6.41 -6.00 -9.28
N ILE A 175 6.08 -4.96 -10.04
CA ILE A 175 6.67 -3.63 -9.86
C ILE A 175 6.31 -3.06 -8.48
N MET A 176 5.04 -3.15 -8.06
CA MET A 176 4.60 -2.70 -6.73
C MET A 176 5.26 -3.51 -5.62
N SER A 177 5.48 -4.81 -5.83
CA SER A 177 6.24 -5.66 -4.91
C SER A 177 7.68 -5.16 -4.74
N GLY A 178 8.31 -4.66 -5.80
CA GLY A 178 9.65 -4.06 -5.72
C GLY A 178 9.70 -2.72 -4.99
N TYR A 179 8.57 -2.02 -4.84
CA TYR A 179 8.48 -0.75 -4.09
C TYR A 179 8.20 -0.94 -2.59
N ILE A 180 7.86 -2.15 -2.15
CA ILE A 180 7.68 -2.52 -0.74
C ILE A 180 9.05 -2.75 -0.08
#